data_AF-B4VHI0-F1
#
_entry.id   AF-B4VHI0-F1
#
_cell.length_a   1.000
_cell.length_b   1.000
_cell.length_c   1.000
_cell.angle_alpha   90.00
_cell.angle_beta   90.00
_cell.angle_gamma   90.00
#
_symmetry.space_group_name_H-M   'P 1'
#
loop_
_entity.id
_entity.type
_entity.pdbx_description
1 polymer ?
#
loop_
_entity_poly.entity_id
_entity_poly.type
_entity_poly.pdbx_seq_one_letter_code
_entity_poly.pdbx_strand_id
1 'polypeptide(L)'
;MQATEQKLDKIVSATSRQRCPLRGEAEIGLKVGEVINKYGVAKHFNIQITPDSFSYQRNRESIEEEATLDGLYVVRSSVPEETLNAEDTVKAYKSLSKVEQAFRSYKTIDLKVRPIYHRNSDRVKAHVFLCMLAYYVEWHMRRCLAPILFDEDDWENALRLREGIVTHSVRSDSASSKAQKKRTADNLPVHSFQTLLADLGTIVNNRIQSNIPGVNFDFDKVTEPTPVQRKALDLLGVSLICTQ
;
A
#
# COMPACT_ATOMS: atom_id res chain seq x y z
N MET A 1 5.40 -31.09 -4.41
CA MET A 1 6.60 -31.92 -4.66
C MET A 1 6.39 -33.01 -5.71
N GLN A 2 5.28 -33.77 -5.72
CA GLN A 2 5.02 -34.84 -6.71
C GLN A 2 5.19 -34.40 -8.18
N ALA A 3 4.76 -33.18 -8.53
CA ALA A 3 4.91 -32.66 -9.90
C ALA A 3 6.39 -32.43 -10.31
N THR A 4 7.27 -32.12 -9.35
CA THR A 4 8.72 -31.97 -9.58
C THR A 4 9.35 -33.34 -9.78
N GLU A 5 8.99 -34.32 -8.95
CA GLU A 5 9.48 -35.71 -9.02
C GLU A 5 9.18 -36.35 -10.36
N GLN A 6 7.92 -36.26 -10.81
CA GLN A 6 7.53 -36.77 -12.14
C GLN A 6 8.36 -36.19 -13.30
N LYS A 7 8.90 -34.98 -13.13
CA LYS A 7 9.78 -34.35 -14.12
C LYS A 7 11.24 -34.75 -13.94
N LEU A 8 11.72 -34.88 -12.70
CA LEU A 8 13.05 -35.39 -12.41
C LEU A 8 13.17 -36.87 -12.86
N ASP A 9 12.15 -37.70 -12.66
CA ASP A 9 12.09 -39.08 -13.14
C ASP A 9 12.23 -39.19 -14.66
N LYS A 10 11.69 -38.22 -15.40
CA LYS A 10 11.88 -38.14 -16.86
C LYS A 10 13.33 -37.85 -17.23
N ILE A 11 14.05 -37.07 -16.41
CA ILE A 11 15.48 -36.78 -16.60
C ILE A 11 16.32 -38.01 -16.23
N VAL A 12 16.03 -38.68 -15.12
CA VAL A 12 16.66 -39.96 -14.74
C VAL A 12 16.49 -40.97 -15.89
N SER A 13 15.26 -41.12 -16.38
CA SER A 13 14.95 -41.98 -17.53
C SER A 13 15.63 -41.51 -18.82
N ALA A 14 15.97 -40.23 -18.97
CA ALA A 14 16.68 -39.73 -20.15
C ALA A 14 18.18 -40.05 -20.09
N THR A 15 18.77 -40.08 -18.89
CA THR A 15 20.18 -40.48 -18.70
C THR A 15 20.40 -41.99 -18.91
N SER A 16 19.39 -42.83 -18.65
CA SER A 16 19.50 -44.30 -18.73
C SER A 16 18.95 -44.96 -20.02
N ARG A 17 18.52 -44.17 -21.02
CA ARG A 17 18.01 -44.70 -22.30
C ARG A 17 19.10 -45.36 -23.13
N GLN A 18 18.74 -46.47 -23.80
CA GLN A 18 19.65 -47.19 -24.70
C GLN A 18 20.03 -46.40 -25.97
N ARG A 19 19.16 -45.48 -26.44
CA ARG A 19 19.39 -44.69 -27.66
C ARG A 19 19.39 -43.20 -27.32
N CYS A 20 20.48 -42.53 -27.68
CA CYS A 20 20.74 -41.11 -27.38
C CYS A 20 20.52 -40.74 -25.90
N PRO A 21 21.26 -41.35 -24.96
CA PRO A 21 21.18 -40.97 -23.55
C PRO A 21 21.62 -39.51 -23.37
N LEU A 22 20.97 -38.83 -22.43
CA LEU A 22 21.42 -37.52 -21.97
C LEU A 22 22.72 -37.70 -21.20
N ARG A 23 23.79 -37.02 -21.64
CA ARG A 23 25.13 -37.12 -21.04
C ARG A 23 25.75 -35.74 -20.86
N GLY A 24 26.76 -35.66 -20.01
CA GLY A 24 27.45 -34.43 -19.65
C GLY A 24 26.80 -33.75 -18.46
N GLU A 25 27.61 -33.50 -17.43
CA GLU A 25 27.15 -32.87 -16.19
C GLU A 25 26.48 -31.51 -16.44
N ALA A 26 27.01 -30.73 -17.39
CA ALA A 26 26.46 -29.43 -17.75
C ALA A 26 25.06 -29.54 -18.39
N GLU A 27 24.85 -30.49 -19.29
CA GLU A 27 23.57 -30.63 -20.01
C GLU A 27 22.49 -31.23 -19.11
N ILE A 28 22.87 -32.19 -18.26
CA ILE A 28 22.01 -32.76 -17.22
C ILE A 28 21.65 -31.67 -16.19
N GLY A 29 22.65 -30.93 -15.70
CA GLY A 29 22.47 -29.86 -14.72
C GLY A 29 21.55 -28.74 -15.20
N LEU A 30 21.62 -28.35 -16.48
CA LEU A 30 20.75 -27.32 -17.04
C LEU A 30 19.27 -27.74 -17.03
N LYS A 31 18.98 -28.99 -17.41
CA LYS A 31 17.61 -29.54 -17.38
C LYS A 31 17.08 -29.73 -15.95
N VAL A 32 17.92 -30.20 -15.04
CA VAL A 32 17.58 -30.35 -13.62
C VAL A 32 17.28 -28.97 -13.01
N GLY A 33 18.13 -27.98 -13.29
CA GLY A 33 17.95 -26.60 -12.85
C GLY A 33 16.65 -25.97 -13.35
N GLU A 34 16.28 -26.17 -14.61
CA GLU A 34 15.02 -25.68 -15.18
C GLU A 34 13.80 -26.25 -14.43
N VAL A 35 13.80 -27.55 -14.14
CA VAL A 35 12.71 -28.22 -13.42
C VAL A 35 12.61 -27.72 -11.98
N ILE A 36 13.74 -27.59 -11.30
CA ILE A 36 13.78 -27.20 -9.88
C ILE A 36 13.44 -25.73 -9.70
N ASN A 37 13.99 -24.84 -10.52
CA ASN A 37 13.75 -23.40 -10.43
C ASN A 37 12.28 -23.05 -10.73
N LYS A 38 11.61 -23.83 -11.58
CA LYS A 38 10.18 -23.63 -11.87
C LYS A 38 9.28 -23.76 -10.63
N TYR A 39 9.65 -24.61 -9.67
CA TYR A 39 8.81 -24.91 -8.50
C TYR A 39 9.42 -24.43 -7.18
N GLY A 40 10.67 -23.95 -7.15
CA GLY A 40 11.29 -23.38 -5.95
C GLY A 40 11.57 -24.40 -4.82
N VAL A 41 11.57 -25.70 -5.13
CA VAL A 41 11.70 -26.79 -4.14
C VAL A 41 13.11 -27.39 -4.05
N ALA A 42 14.13 -26.65 -4.50
CA ALA A 42 15.51 -27.14 -4.58
C ALA A 42 16.03 -27.72 -3.25
N LYS A 43 15.76 -27.02 -2.15
CA LYS A 43 16.17 -27.36 -0.78
C LYS A 43 15.69 -28.75 -0.30
N HIS A 44 14.62 -29.27 -0.91
CA HIS A 44 14.00 -30.56 -0.54
C HIS A 44 14.62 -31.78 -1.22
N PHE A 45 15.61 -31.58 -2.10
CA PHE A 45 16.21 -32.66 -2.87
C PHE A 45 17.73 -32.67 -2.74
N ASN A 46 18.26 -33.83 -2.36
CA ASN A 46 19.68 -34.13 -2.50
C ASN A 46 19.91 -34.66 -3.92
N ILE A 47 20.70 -33.93 -4.70
CA ILE A 47 20.91 -34.19 -6.12
C ILE A 47 22.34 -34.64 -6.34
N GLN A 48 22.51 -35.73 -7.08
CA GLN A 48 23.80 -36.18 -7.56
C GLN A 48 23.76 -36.22 -9.09
N ILE A 49 24.63 -35.41 -9.70
CA ILE A 49 24.83 -35.37 -11.14
C ILE A 49 26.24 -35.90 -11.39
N THR A 50 26.34 -36.83 -12.32
CA THR A 50 27.60 -37.37 -12.84
C THR A 50 27.58 -37.26 -14.37
N PRO A 51 28.69 -37.48 -15.08
CA PRO A 51 28.74 -37.33 -16.53
C PRO A 51 27.75 -38.22 -17.28
N ASP A 52 27.41 -39.39 -16.72
CA ASP A 52 26.56 -40.40 -17.36
C ASP A 52 25.27 -40.71 -16.59
N SER A 53 25.05 -40.13 -15.42
CA SER A 53 23.87 -40.44 -14.60
C SER A 53 23.39 -39.28 -13.75
N PHE A 54 22.09 -39.27 -13.47
CA PHE A 54 21.43 -38.37 -12.55
C PHE A 54 20.63 -39.18 -11.55
N SER A 55 20.82 -38.90 -10.26
CA SER A 55 20.00 -39.45 -9.19
C SER A 55 19.59 -38.33 -8.23
N TYR A 56 18.44 -38.52 -7.59
CA TYR A 56 17.96 -37.59 -6.59
C TYR A 56 17.31 -38.36 -5.44
N GLN A 57 17.38 -37.78 -4.25
CA GLN A 57 16.70 -38.29 -3.06
C GLN A 57 15.99 -37.13 -2.36
N ARG A 58 14.84 -37.42 -1.74
CA ARG A 58 14.19 -36.44 -0.87
C ARG A 58 15.05 -36.20 0.36
N ASN A 59 15.33 -34.93 0.65
CA ASN A 59 15.89 -34.52 1.92
C ASN A 59 14.76 -34.48 2.96
N ARG A 60 14.57 -35.58 3.69
CA ARG A 60 13.46 -35.70 4.67
C ARG A 60 13.56 -34.67 5.79
N GLU A 61 14.76 -34.36 6.25
CA GLU A 61 15.00 -33.37 7.30
C GLU A 61 14.50 -31.99 6.88
N SER A 62 14.92 -31.49 5.70
CA SER A 62 14.45 -30.21 5.17
C SER A 62 12.93 -30.19 4.92
N ILE A 63 12.33 -31.33 4.55
CA ILE A 63 10.89 -31.44 4.32
C ILE A 63 10.14 -31.39 5.64
N GLU A 64 10.63 -32.09 6.67
CA GLU A 64 10.03 -32.12 8.01
C GLU A 64 10.15 -30.76 8.69
N GLU A 65 11.31 -30.10 8.61
CA GLU A 65 11.50 -28.73 9.10
C GLU A 65 10.53 -27.75 8.44
N GLU A 66 10.37 -27.80 7.12
CA GLU A 66 9.41 -26.93 6.43
C GLU A 66 7.97 -27.29 6.74
N ALA A 67 7.66 -28.58 6.92
CA ALA A 67 6.35 -29.03 7.36
C ALA A 67 5.98 -28.50 8.75
N THR A 68 6.96 -28.31 9.66
CA THR A 68 6.69 -27.67 10.97
C THR A 68 6.28 -26.20 10.86
N LEU A 69 6.69 -25.53 9.77
CA LEU A 69 6.36 -24.15 9.47
C LEU A 69 5.18 -24.02 8.50
N ASP A 70 4.63 -25.13 8.02
CA ASP A 70 3.58 -25.12 7.02
C ASP A 70 2.28 -24.58 7.62
N GLY A 71 1.73 -23.54 7.00
CA GLY A 71 0.62 -22.75 7.56
C GLY A 71 1.02 -21.63 8.52
N LEU A 72 2.30 -21.47 8.85
CA LEU A 72 2.82 -20.34 9.63
C LEU A 72 3.41 -19.26 8.71
N TYR A 73 3.10 -18.00 9.01
CA TYR A 73 3.68 -16.86 8.31
C TYR A 73 4.90 -16.32 9.08
N VAL A 74 6.10 -16.65 8.61
CA VAL A 74 7.35 -16.26 9.28
C VAL A 74 7.87 -14.93 8.75
N VAL A 75 8.06 -13.95 9.63
CA VAL A 75 8.73 -12.69 9.32
C VAL A 75 10.16 -12.75 9.84
N ARG A 76 11.15 -12.68 8.95
CA ARG A 76 12.56 -12.60 9.31
C ARG A 76 13.05 -11.15 9.22
N SER A 77 13.64 -10.65 10.29
CA SER A 77 14.28 -9.32 10.34
C SER A 77 15.77 -9.46 10.60
N SER A 78 16.57 -8.53 10.05
CA SER A 78 17.99 -8.38 10.38
C SER A 78 18.23 -7.38 11.52
N VAL A 79 17.15 -6.81 12.07
CA VAL A 79 17.21 -5.84 13.17
C VAL A 79 17.36 -6.59 14.50
N PRO A 80 18.25 -6.14 15.41
CA PRO A 80 18.40 -6.76 16.73
C PRO A 80 17.12 -6.69 17.57
N GLU A 81 16.91 -7.69 18.43
CA GLU A 81 15.72 -7.81 19.26
C GLU A 81 15.57 -6.64 20.26
N GLU A 82 16.68 -6.08 20.72
CA GLU A 82 16.69 -4.91 21.61
C GLU A 82 16.14 -3.65 20.92
N THR A 83 16.17 -3.62 19.57
CA THR A 83 15.66 -2.51 18.77
C THR A 83 14.23 -2.76 18.30
N LEU A 84 13.91 -4.01 17.94
CA LEU A 84 12.59 -4.37 17.42
C LEU A 84 12.22 -5.79 17.89
N ASN A 85 11.31 -5.88 18.85
CA ASN A 85 10.81 -7.18 19.30
C ASN A 85 9.96 -7.86 18.21
N ALA A 86 9.56 -9.10 18.46
CA ALA A 86 8.80 -9.90 17.50
C ALA A 86 7.46 -9.24 17.08
N GLU A 87 6.73 -8.64 18.02
CA GLU A 87 5.44 -8.01 17.74
C GLU A 87 5.60 -6.75 16.88
N ASP A 88 6.54 -5.88 17.26
CA ASP A 88 6.87 -4.66 16.51
C ASP A 88 7.45 -4.98 15.14
N THR A 89 8.15 -6.10 14.97
CA THR A 89 8.61 -6.60 13.67
C THR A 89 7.42 -6.93 12.76
N VAL A 90 6.43 -7.66 13.28
CA VAL A 90 5.20 -7.97 12.52
C VAL A 90 4.40 -6.69 12.24
N LYS A 91 4.35 -5.74 13.17
CA LYS A 91 3.72 -4.42 12.98
C LYS A 91 4.35 -3.67 11.81
N ALA A 92 5.68 -3.56 11.81
CA ALA A 92 6.44 -2.87 10.80
C ALA A 92 6.24 -3.54 9.43
N TYR A 93 6.32 -4.87 9.38
CA TYR A 93 6.06 -5.63 8.16
C TYR A 93 4.65 -5.36 7.60
N LYS A 94 3.61 -5.46 8.45
CA LYS A 94 2.23 -5.20 8.04
C LYS A 94 2.00 -3.74 7.62
N SER A 95 2.78 -2.79 8.14
CA SER A 95 2.69 -1.38 7.73
C SER A 95 3.08 -1.14 6.27
N LEU A 96 3.76 -2.10 5.60
CA LEU A 96 4.03 -2.06 4.16
C LEU A 96 2.74 -1.96 3.33
N SER A 97 1.63 -2.52 3.82
CA SER A 97 0.31 -2.35 3.19
C SER A 97 -0.11 -0.89 3.06
N LYS A 98 0.36 0.01 3.94
CA LYS A 98 0.12 1.47 3.83
C LYS A 98 0.80 2.04 2.60
N VAL A 99 1.97 1.53 2.24
CA VAL A 99 2.71 1.92 1.03
C VAL A 99 1.94 1.46 -0.21
N GLU A 100 1.42 0.22 -0.20
CA GLU A 100 0.57 -0.26 -1.29
C GLU A 100 -0.72 0.55 -1.43
N GLN A 101 -1.34 0.90 -0.31
CA GLN A 101 -2.51 1.77 -0.27
C GLN A 101 -2.18 3.15 -0.86
N ALA A 102 -1.03 3.74 -0.50
CA ALA A 102 -0.53 4.98 -1.09
C ALA A 102 -0.40 4.86 -2.63
N PHE A 103 0.20 3.78 -3.12
CA PHE A 103 0.31 3.52 -4.56
C PHE A 103 -1.05 3.29 -5.25
N ARG A 104 -2.05 2.74 -4.55
CA ARG A 104 -3.41 2.57 -5.07
C ARG A 104 -4.15 3.91 -5.13
N SER A 105 -4.09 4.73 -4.08
CA SER A 105 -4.67 6.09 -4.06
C SER A 105 -4.07 6.96 -5.17
N TYR A 106 -2.75 6.89 -5.34
CA TYR A 106 -1.99 7.54 -6.41
C TYR A 106 -2.49 7.16 -7.82
N LYS A 107 -2.81 5.88 -8.04
CA LYS A 107 -3.19 5.38 -9.37
C LYS A 107 -4.65 5.62 -9.73
N THR A 108 -5.58 5.56 -8.78
CA THR A 108 -6.98 5.29 -9.11
C THR A 108 -7.99 6.22 -8.44
N ILE A 109 -7.75 6.70 -7.22
CA ILE A 109 -8.84 7.22 -6.37
C ILE A 109 -8.86 8.75 -6.32
N ASP A 110 -7.74 9.38 -5.92
CA ASP A 110 -7.74 10.81 -5.64
C ASP A 110 -6.97 11.62 -6.68
N LEU A 111 -5.74 11.20 -6.97
CA LEU A 111 -4.83 12.01 -7.77
C LEU A 111 -4.80 11.70 -9.25
N LYS A 112 -5.40 10.55 -9.63
CA LYS A 112 -5.54 10.04 -11.00
C LYS A 112 -4.28 10.37 -11.82
N VAL A 113 -3.22 9.57 -11.68
CA VAL A 113 -2.00 9.78 -12.48
C VAL A 113 -2.23 9.50 -13.99
N ARG A 114 -3.29 8.75 -14.32
CA ARG A 114 -3.58 8.22 -15.65
C ARG A 114 -4.52 8.99 -16.63
N PRO A 115 -5.01 10.21 -16.38
CA PRO A 115 -5.74 10.99 -17.38
C PRO A 115 -4.83 11.91 -18.21
N ILE A 116 -3.53 12.04 -17.87
CA ILE A 116 -2.59 12.91 -18.61
C ILE A 116 -1.53 12.06 -19.32
N TYR A 117 -1.67 11.93 -20.64
CA TYR A 117 -0.77 11.13 -21.48
C TYR A 117 0.46 11.92 -21.89
N HIS A 118 1.50 11.93 -21.05
CA HIS A 118 2.80 12.51 -21.39
C HIS A 118 3.57 11.61 -22.38
N ARG A 119 4.09 12.21 -23.45
CA ARG A 119 4.91 11.52 -24.48
C ARG A 119 6.42 11.76 -24.35
N ASN A 120 6.83 12.75 -23.55
CA ASN A 120 8.24 13.05 -23.28
C ASN A 120 8.59 12.52 -21.87
N SER A 121 9.73 11.82 -21.77
CA SER A 121 10.25 11.24 -20.53
C SER A 121 10.33 12.25 -19.38
N ASP A 122 10.79 13.48 -19.63
CA ASP A 122 10.95 14.48 -18.57
C ASP A 122 9.61 14.97 -18.04
N ARG A 123 8.61 15.08 -18.92
CA ARG A 123 7.23 15.43 -18.50
C ARG A 123 6.57 14.30 -17.72
N VAL A 124 6.86 13.03 -18.08
CA VAL A 124 6.41 11.87 -17.29
C VAL A 124 7.00 11.93 -15.88
N LYS A 125 8.31 12.15 -15.74
CA LYS A 125 8.97 12.26 -14.43
C LYS A 125 8.41 13.41 -13.60
N ALA A 126 8.25 14.60 -14.21
CA ALA A 126 7.72 15.77 -13.53
C ALA A 126 6.28 15.55 -13.03
N HIS A 127 5.41 14.96 -13.86
CA HIS A 127 4.04 14.63 -13.48
C HIS A 127 3.97 13.63 -12.33
N VAL A 128 4.77 12.56 -12.41
CA VAL A 128 4.87 11.56 -11.33
C VAL A 128 5.32 12.21 -10.02
N PHE A 129 6.29 13.12 -10.10
CA PHE A 129 6.79 13.86 -8.94
C PHE A 129 5.73 14.80 -8.34
N LEU A 130 5.04 15.60 -9.16
CA LEU A 130 3.94 16.45 -8.71
C LEU A 130 2.82 15.63 -8.08
N CYS A 131 2.50 14.48 -8.66
CA CYS A 131 1.54 13.57 -8.07
C CYS A 131 2.03 13.01 -6.72
N MET A 132 3.31 12.69 -6.57
CA MET A 132 3.85 12.28 -5.27
C MET A 132 3.72 13.38 -4.21
N LEU A 133 4.01 14.63 -4.57
CA LEU A 133 3.89 15.79 -3.67
C LEU A 133 2.43 16.06 -3.27
N ALA A 134 1.50 16.05 -4.23
CA ALA A 134 0.10 16.31 -3.93
C ALA A 134 -0.51 15.20 -3.06
N TYR A 135 -0.12 13.93 -3.25
CA TYR A 135 -0.48 12.85 -2.32
C TYR A 135 0.07 13.09 -0.91
N TYR A 136 1.31 13.55 -0.80
CA TYR A 136 1.92 13.85 0.51
C TYR A 136 1.14 14.96 1.24
N VAL A 137 0.73 16.01 0.53
CA VAL A 137 -0.13 17.07 1.07
C VAL A 137 -1.48 16.50 1.50
N GLU A 138 -2.15 15.73 0.63
CA GLU A 138 -3.42 15.08 0.94
C GLU A 138 -3.32 14.19 2.19
N TRP A 139 -2.24 13.41 2.33
CA TRP A 139 -2.03 12.55 3.49
C TRP A 139 -1.98 13.34 4.80
N HIS A 140 -1.25 14.46 4.81
CA HIS A 140 -1.19 15.36 5.97
C HIS A 140 -2.55 16.01 6.23
N MET A 141 -3.22 16.52 5.18
CA MET A 141 -4.54 17.13 5.28
C MET A 141 -5.55 16.15 5.88
N ARG A 142 -5.61 14.90 5.39
CA ARG A 142 -6.52 13.88 5.93
C ARG A 142 -6.26 13.59 7.40
N ARG A 143 -5.00 13.59 7.83
CA ARG A 143 -4.66 13.41 9.25
C ARG A 143 -5.17 14.56 10.12
N CYS A 144 -5.00 15.81 9.67
CA CYS A 144 -5.53 16.99 10.37
C CYS A 144 -7.06 17.05 10.35
N LEU A 145 -7.67 16.67 9.23
CA LEU A 145 -9.11 16.76 8.98
C LEU A 145 -9.88 15.52 9.45
N ALA A 146 -9.21 14.48 9.95
CA ALA A 146 -9.83 13.24 10.43
C ALA A 146 -11.07 13.47 11.33
N PRO A 147 -11.09 14.47 12.25
CA PRO A 147 -12.27 14.73 13.08
C PRO A 147 -13.55 15.09 12.32
N ILE A 148 -13.44 15.62 11.10
CA ILE A 148 -14.59 16.02 10.26
C ILE A 148 -14.75 15.14 9.01
N LEU A 149 -13.87 14.17 8.83
CA LEU A 149 -13.93 13.17 7.76
C LEU A 149 -14.49 11.83 8.26
N PHE A 150 -14.88 10.96 7.32
CA PHE A 150 -15.16 9.54 7.58
C PHE A 150 -13.90 8.71 7.92
N ASP A 151 -12.77 9.37 8.15
CA ASP A 151 -11.49 8.75 8.51
C ASP A 151 -11.42 8.49 10.02
N GLU A 152 -10.53 7.58 10.42
CA GLU A 152 -10.28 7.26 11.84
C GLU A 152 -9.57 8.44 12.51
N ASP A 153 -10.16 8.94 13.60
CA ASP A 153 -9.69 10.07 14.40
C ASP A 153 -9.23 9.66 15.81
N ASP A 154 -9.53 8.43 16.25
CA ASP A 154 -9.09 7.89 17.53
C ASP A 154 -8.39 6.54 17.34
N TRP A 155 -7.17 6.63 16.79
CA TRP A 155 -6.32 5.46 16.56
C TRP A 155 -5.92 4.75 17.86
N GLU A 156 -5.89 5.46 18.99
CA GLU A 156 -5.52 4.87 20.27
C GLU A 156 -6.62 3.94 20.79
N ASN A 157 -7.88 4.39 20.74
CA ASN A 157 -9.03 3.55 21.06
C ASN A 157 -9.15 2.38 20.08
N ALA A 158 -9.05 2.64 18.76
CA ALA A 158 -9.07 1.59 17.75
C ALA A 158 -7.98 0.52 17.98
N LEU A 159 -6.80 0.91 18.46
CA LEU A 159 -5.73 -0.01 18.80
C LEU A 159 -6.02 -0.80 20.09
N ARG A 160 -6.58 -0.16 21.12
CA ARG A 160 -6.97 -0.83 22.37
C ARG A 160 -8.08 -1.87 22.17
N LEU A 161 -9.02 -1.61 21.26
CA LEU A 161 -10.09 -2.55 20.91
C LEU A 161 -9.59 -3.75 20.09
N ARG A 162 -8.36 -3.68 19.57
CA ARG A 162 -7.81 -4.73 18.72
C ARG A 162 -7.20 -5.84 19.56
N GLU A 163 -7.69 -7.05 19.39
CA GLU A 163 -7.23 -8.24 20.13
C GLU A 163 -5.77 -8.64 19.83
N GLY A 164 -5.21 -8.26 18.69
CA GLY A 164 -3.81 -8.57 18.36
C GLY A 164 -3.33 -7.98 17.05
N ILE A 165 -2.01 -7.99 16.83
CA ILE A 165 -1.41 -7.30 15.69
C ILE A 165 -1.68 -7.97 14.33
N VAL A 166 -2.10 -9.25 14.36
CA VAL A 166 -2.37 -10.02 13.16
C VAL A 166 -3.86 -9.99 12.77
N THR A 167 -4.76 -9.69 13.72
CA THR A 167 -6.21 -9.68 13.51
C THR A 167 -6.66 -8.49 12.65
N HIS A 168 -7.90 -8.51 12.16
CA HIS A 168 -8.45 -7.41 11.37
C HIS A 168 -8.48 -6.09 12.16
N SER A 169 -8.37 -4.96 11.44
CA SER A 169 -8.47 -3.63 12.05
C SER A 169 -9.90 -3.38 12.54
N VAL A 170 -10.03 -2.89 13.77
CA VAL A 170 -11.30 -2.47 14.37
C VAL A 170 -11.39 -0.94 14.29
N ARG A 171 -12.60 -0.40 14.08
CA ARG A 171 -12.85 1.05 14.10
C ARG A 171 -13.06 1.51 15.54
N SER A 172 -12.65 2.73 15.86
CA SER A 172 -13.01 3.34 17.14
C SER A 172 -14.52 3.56 17.27
N ASP A 173 -14.99 3.79 18.49
CA ASP A 173 -16.36 4.19 18.76
C ASP A 173 -16.70 5.53 18.09
N SER A 174 -15.74 6.46 18.05
CA SER A 174 -15.86 7.75 17.36
C SER A 174 -16.10 7.55 15.86
N ALA A 175 -15.24 6.79 15.19
CA ALA A 175 -15.34 6.51 13.76
C ALA A 175 -16.64 5.76 13.43
N SER A 176 -17.05 4.82 14.29
CA SER A 176 -18.32 4.10 14.15
C SER A 176 -19.53 5.04 14.29
N SER A 177 -19.51 5.96 15.26
CA SER A 177 -20.56 6.97 15.45
C SER A 177 -20.65 7.92 14.26
N LYS A 178 -19.51 8.42 13.75
CA LYS A 178 -19.45 9.27 12.56
C LYS A 178 -20.03 8.57 11.34
N ALA A 179 -19.69 7.30 11.12
CA ALA A 179 -20.21 6.52 10.00
C ALA A 179 -21.73 6.30 10.09
N GLN A 180 -22.26 6.03 11.29
CA GLN A 180 -23.69 5.81 11.51
C GLN A 180 -24.51 7.10 11.43
N LYS A 181 -24.10 8.14 12.16
CA LYS A 181 -24.84 9.40 12.27
C LYS A 181 -24.59 10.35 11.11
N LYS A 182 -23.49 10.15 10.37
CA LYS A 182 -22.98 11.09 9.35
C LYS A 182 -22.81 12.51 9.91
N ARG A 183 -22.55 12.61 11.21
CA ARG A 183 -22.41 13.84 11.99
C ARG A 183 -21.22 13.72 12.93
N THR A 184 -20.48 14.81 13.11
CA THR A 184 -19.40 14.92 14.09
C THR A 184 -19.95 15.11 15.51
N ALA A 185 -19.07 15.10 16.51
CA ALA A 185 -19.45 15.43 17.89
C ALA A 185 -20.06 16.85 18.02
N ASP A 186 -19.60 17.78 17.18
CA ASP A 186 -20.11 19.17 17.10
C ASP A 186 -21.40 19.28 16.24
N ASN A 187 -22.04 18.16 15.89
CA ASN A 187 -23.23 18.06 15.02
C ASN A 187 -23.05 18.64 13.59
N LEU A 188 -21.80 18.77 13.14
CA LEU A 188 -21.48 19.14 11.76
C LEU A 188 -21.62 17.93 10.83
N PRO A 189 -21.98 18.11 9.55
CA PRO A 189 -21.97 17.02 8.58
C PRO A 189 -20.55 16.45 8.43
N VAL A 190 -20.44 15.12 8.34
CA VAL A 190 -19.17 14.44 8.04
C VAL A 190 -18.99 14.36 6.53
N HIS A 191 -17.77 14.62 6.05
CA HIS A 191 -17.45 14.63 4.62
C HIS A 191 -16.52 13.47 4.24
N SER A 192 -16.53 13.09 2.95
CA SER A 192 -15.33 12.48 2.36
C SER A 192 -14.33 13.58 2.04
N PHE A 193 -13.06 13.26 1.88
CA PHE A 193 -12.05 14.27 1.53
C PHE A 193 -12.43 15.05 0.26
N GLN A 194 -12.97 14.36 -0.75
CA GLN A 194 -13.40 14.97 -2.00
C GLN A 194 -14.60 15.91 -1.83
N THR A 195 -15.61 15.51 -1.03
CA THR A 195 -16.77 16.39 -0.79
C THR A 195 -16.40 17.57 0.11
N LEU A 196 -15.41 17.42 0.99
CA LEU A 196 -14.87 18.53 1.78
C LEU A 196 -14.08 19.50 0.90
N LEU A 197 -13.22 19.01 0.01
CA LEU A 197 -12.50 19.86 -0.94
C LEU A 197 -13.46 20.61 -1.88
N ALA A 198 -14.53 19.96 -2.33
CA ALA A 198 -15.56 20.62 -3.14
C ALA A 198 -16.28 21.73 -2.35
N ASP A 199 -16.59 21.50 -1.07
CA ASP A 199 -17.18 22.52 -0.20
C ASP A 199 -16.21 23.68 0.06
N LEU A 200 -14.96 23.39 0.40
CA LEU A 200 -13.90 24.40 0.57
C LEU A 200 -13.66 25.22 -0.70
N GLY A 201 -13.81 24.61 -1.87
CA GLY A 201 -13.69 25.29 -3.18
C GLY A 201 -14.76 26.36 -3.43
N THR A 202 -15.79 26.46 -2.59
CA THR A 202 -16.77 27.55 -2.65
C THR A 202 -16.28 28.84 -1.98
N ILE A 203 -15.16 28.77 -1.25
CA ILE A 203 -14.47 29.96 -0.74
C ILE A 203 -13.70 30.58 -1.88
N VAL A 204 -14.14 31.76 -2.32
CA VAL A 204 -13.56 32.49 -3.44
C VAL A 204 -13.34 33.95 -3.06
N ASN A 205 -12.40 34.61 -3.76
CA ASN A 205 -12.25 36.06 -3.70
C ASN A 205 -13.06 36.70 -4.84
N ASN A 206 -14.13 37.40 -4.51
CA ASN A 206 -15.03 38.02 -5.49
C ASN A 206 -14.72 39.51 -5.64
N ARG A 207 -14.50 39.97 -6.87
CA ARG A 207 -14.45 41.40 -7.16
C ARG A 207 -15.86 41.92 -7.42
N ILE A 208 -16.32 42.83 -6.57
CA ILE A 208 -17.65 43.42 -6.62
C ILE A 208 -17.53 44.80 -7.26
N GLN A 209 -18.33 45.05 -8.30
CA GLN A 209 -18.41 46.34 -8.98
C GLN A 209 -19.80 46.95 -8.78
N SER A 210 -19.83 48.27 -8.49
CA SER A 210 -21.07 49.02 -8.38
C SER A 210 -21.74 49.19 -9.75
N ASN A 211 -23.03 48.84 -9.83
CA ASN A 211 -23.89 49.16 -10.98
C ASN A 211 -24.73 50.43 -10.75
N ILE A 212 -24.44 51.21 -9.71
CA ILE A 212 -25.19 52.42 -9.37
C ILE A 212 -24.73 53.57 -10.29
N PRO A 213 -25.64 54.24 -11.03
CA PRO A 213 -25.28 55.36 -11.90
C PRO A 213 -24.58 56.48 -11.12
N GLY A 214 -23.41 56.91 -11.60
CA GLY A 214 -22.63 57.98 -10.99
C GLY A 214 -21.71 57.56 -9.83
N VAL A 215 -21.71 56.28 -9.45
CA VAL A 215 -20.87 55.75 -8.37
C VAL A 215 -20.00 54.61 -8.90
N ASN A 216 -18.70 54.87 -9.00
CA ASN A 216 -17.72 53.90 -9.49
C ASN A 216 -16.77 53.50 -8.37
N PHE A 217 -17.10 52.42 -7.67
CA PHE A 217 -16.17 51.76 -6.75
C PHE A 217 -16.21 50.26 -7.00
N ASP A 218 -15.08 49.64 -6.76
CA ASP A 218 -14.89 48.21 -6.80
C ASP A 218 -14.07 47.77 -5.59
N PHE A 219 -14.40 46.60 -5.07
CA PHE A 219 -13.70 46.02 -3.93
C PHE A 219 -13.73 44.51 -4.00
N ASP A 220 -12.73 43.89 -3.39
CA ASP A 220 -12.63 42.45 -3.27
C ASP A 220 -13.29 41.99 -1.97
N LYS A 221 -14.11 40.93 -2.04
CA LYS A 221 -14.73 40.28 -0.89
C LYS A 221 -14.50 38.78 -0.94
N VAL A 222 -13.87 38.25 0.10
CA VAL A 222 -13.77 36.81 0.33
C VAL A 222 -15.10 36.27 0.83
N THR A 223 -15.54 35.11 0.33
CA THR A 223 -16.71 34.39 0.83
C THR A 223 -16.60 34.13 2.34
N GLU A 224 -17.65 34.41 3.10
CA GLU A 224 -17.72 34.10 4.52
C GLU A 224 -17.83 32.58 4.73
N PRO A 225 -16.87 31.91 5.40
CA PRO A 225 -16.87 30.46 5.51
C PRO A 225 -18.03 29.93 6.35
N THR A 226 -18.62 28.84 5.91
CA THR A 226 -19.59 28.07 6.70
C THR A 226 -18.94 27.49 7.97
N PRO A 227 -19.72 27.06 8.99
CA PRO A 227 -19.15 26.46 10.20
C PRO A 227 -18.24 25.25 9.92
N VAL A 228 -18.58 24.43 8.91
CA VAL A 228 -17.77 23.28 8.48
C VAL A 228 -16.46 23.72 7.87
N GLN A 229 -16.51 24.69 6.96
CA GLN A 229 -15.33 25.24 6.30
C GLN A 229 -14.39 25.91 7.29
N ARG A 230 -14.93 26.67 8.26
CA ARG A 230 -14.15 27.29 9.34
C ARG A 230 -13.45 26.24 10.18
N LYS A 231 -14.16 25.19 10.62
CA LYS A 231 -13.57 24.08 11.36
C LYS A 231 -12.45 23.40 10.57
N ALA A 232 -12.63 23.21 9.26
CA ALA A 232 -11.60 22.63 8.41
C ALA A 232 -10.35 23.51 8.32
N LEU A 233 -10.52 24.83 8.15
CA LEU A 233 -9.42 25.79 8.12
C LEU A 233 -8.68 25.87 9.46
N ASP A 234 -9.42 25.86 10.58
CA ASP A 234 -8.86 25.84 11.93
C ASP A 234 -8.02 24.57 12.17
N LEU A 235 -8.52 23.40 11.75
CA LEU A 235 -7.79 22.13 11.83
C LEU A 235 -6.53 22.10 10.94
N LEU A 236 -6.55 22.81 9.82
CA LEU A 236 -5.39 22.96 8.93
C LEU A 236 -4.43 24.07 9.38
N GLY A 237 -4.83 24.92 10.34
CA GLY A 237 -4.05 26.09 10.76
C GLY A 237 -3.95 27.17 9.67
N VAL A 238 -4.97 27.30 8.81
CA VAL A 238 -4.97 28.23 7.68
C VAL A 238 -5.88 29.42 7.97
N SER A 239 -5.33 30.64 7.91
CA SER A 239 -6.11 31.88 7.98
C SER A 239 -6.45 32.40 6.59
N LEU A 240 -7.73 32.71 6.34
CA LEU A 240 -8.16 33.35 5.08
C LEU A 240 -7.81 34.84 4.99
N ILE A 241 -7.44 35.44 6.12
CA ILE A 241 -6.92 36.80 6.16
C ILE A 241 -5.45 36.72 5.76
N CYS A 242 -5.15 36.98 4.49
CA CYS A 242 -3.82 37.43 4.12
C CYS A 242 -3.63 38.82 4.75
N THR A 243 -3.06 38.89 5.94
CA THR A 243 -2.35 40.11 6.35
C THR A 243 -1.16 40.24 5.40
N GLN A 244 -1.32 41.07 4.37
CA GLN A 244 -0.20 41.70 3.68
C GLN A 244 0.37 42.81 4.56
#